data_AF-A0A7V9BRU7-F1
#
_entry.id   AF-A0A7V9BRU7-F1
#
_cell.length_a   1.000
_cell.length_b   1.000
_cell.length_c   1.000
_cell.angle_alpha   90.00
_cell.angle_beta   90.00
_cell.angle_gamma   90.00
#
_symmetry.space_group_name_H-M   'P 1'
#
loop_
_entity.id
_entity.type
_entity.pdbx_description
1 polymer ?
#
loop_
_entity_poly.entity_id
_entity_poly.type
_entity_poly.pdbx_seq_one_letter_code
_entity_poly.pdbx_strand_id
1 'polypeptide(L)'
;MLYTGAADEGQLIDALDAGAAGFALKSGDPEELEEAIRTVANGGEYLDPRLRPLLARNGNGRAKLLSPREGEILGLLCQGLSGEDAAKMLFLSSETVRTHVRNAMTKLGATTRVHAVALALQRGEITP
;
A
#
# COMPACT_ATOMS: atom_id res chain seq x y z
N MET A 1 10.31 0.86 17.84
CA MET A 1 9.39 -0.24 18.20
C MET A 1 8.07 0.37 18.61
N LEU A 2 6.95 -0.09 18.04
CA LEU A 2 5.60 0.39 18.31
C LEU A 2 4.85 -0.63 19.17
N TYR A 3 4.25 -0.17 20.27
CA TYR A 3 3.44 -0.98 21.18
C TYR A 3 2.02 -0.41 21.27
N THR A 4 1.07 -1.03 20.55
CA THR A 4 -0.28 -0.46 20.33
C THR A 4 -1.39 -1.41 20.79
N GLY A 5 -2.50 -0.85 21.27
CA GLY A 5 -3.69 -1.60 21.71
C GLY A 5 -4.72 -1.84 20.61
N ALA A 6 -4.55 -1.19 19.45
CA ALA A 6 -5.40 -1.38 18.28
C ALA A 6 -4.54 -1.91 17.14
N ALA A 7 -4.96 -3.02 16.56
CA ALA A 7 -4.43 -3.51 15.29
C ALA A 7 -5.05 -2.68 14.16
N ASP A 8 -4.61 -1.42 14.04
CA ASP A 8 -4.98 -0.55 12.94
C ASP A 8 -3.98 -0.70 11.79
N GLU A 9 -4.50 -1.00 10.60
CA GLU A 9 -3.70 -1.23 9.40
C GLU A 9 -2.91 0.03 9.00
N GLY A 10 -3.50 1.22 9.14
CA GLY A 10 -2.84 2.49 8.85
C GLY A 10 -1.68 2.78 9.79
N GLN A 11 -1.88 2.57 11.10
CA GLN A 11 -0.82 2.75 12.09
C GLN A 11 0.37 1.81 11.89
N LEU A 12 0.12 0.57 11.47
CA LEU A 12 1.17 -0.41 11.17
C LEU A 12 2.02 0.06 9.98
N ILE A 13 1.37 0.55 8.92
CA ILE A 13 2.02 1.07 7.72
C ILE A 13 2.85 2.32 8.03
N ASP A 14 2.26 3.32 8.67
CA ASP A 14 2.94 4.59 8.97
C ASP A 14 4.21 4.36 9.79
N ALA A 15 4.16 3.42 10.72
CA ALA A 15 5.31 3.05 11.52
C ALA A 15 6.36 2.25 10.73
N LEU A 16 5.95 1.40 9.77
CA LEU A 16 6.91 0.71 8.88
C LEU A 16 7.65 1.74 8.01
N ASP A 17 6.92 2.69 7.42
CA ASP A 17 7.49 3.77 6.63
C ASP A 17 8.40 4.69 7.46
N ALA A 18 8.10 4.87 8.75
CA ALA A 18 8.96 5.58 9.69
C ALA A 18 10.20 4.77 10.13
N GLY A 19 10.40 3.55 9.63
CA GLY A 19 11.54 2.69 9.93
C GLY A 19 11.43 1.96 11.27
N ALA A 20 10.22 1.71 11.77
CA ALA A 20 10.05 0.92 12.98
C ALA A 20 10.48 -0.53 12.74
N ALA A 21 11.56 -0.94 13.39
CA ALA A 21 12.05 -2.31 13.36
C ALA A 21 11.21 -3.30 14.22
N GLY A 22 10.12 -2.87 14.86
CA GLY A 22 9.42 -3.72 15.82
C GLY A 22 7.97 -3.33 16.06
N PHE A 23 7.07 -4.32 16.07
CA PHE A 23 5.63 -4.18 16.25
C PHE A 23 5.07 -5.23 17.22
N ALA A 24 4.54 -4.77 18.34
CA ALA A 24 3.92 -5.62 19.35
C ALA A 24 2.52 -5.10 19.72
N LEU A 25 1.55 -6.00 19.92
CA LEU A 25 0.23 -5.64 20.40
C LEU A 25 0.16 -5.65 21.93
N LYS A 26 -0.57 -4.70 22.52
CA LYS A 26 -0.86 -4.66 23.97
C LYS A 26 -1.73 -5.82 24.46
N SER A 27 -2.35 -6.53 23.53
CA SER A 27 -3.05 -7.79 23.79
C SER A 27 -2.12 -9.00 23.82
N GLY A 28 -0.83 -8.81 23.55
CA GLY A 28 0.20 -9.84 23.68
C GLY A 28 0.52 -10.19 25.12
N ASP A 29 1.05 -11.40 25.32
CA ASP A 29 1.56 -11.81 26.62
C ASP A 29 2.84 -11.02 26.95
N PRO A 30 3.15 -10.75 28.23
CA PRO A 30 4.34 -9.98 28.63
C PRO A 30 5.66 -10.56 28.07
N GLU A 31 5.70 -11.88 27.90
CA GLU A 31 6.83 -12.61 27.33
C GLU A 31 7.06 -12.27 25.85
N GLU A 32 5.98 -12.10 25.07
CA GLU A 32 6.04 -11.69 23.65
C GLU A 32 6.61 -10.26 23.52
N LEU A 33 6.31 -9.38 24.47
CA LEU A 33 6.88 -8.03 24.50
C LEU A 33 8.38 -8.04 24.84
N GLU A 34 8.80 -8.88 25.79
CA GLU A 34 10.21 -9.01 26.13
C GLU A 34 11.03 -9.55 24.94
N GLU A 35 10.51 -10.55 24.24
CA GLU A 35 11.10 -11.08 23.00
C GLU A 35 11.21 -10.01 21.92
N ALA A 36 10.14 -9.21 21.73
CA ALA A 36 10.13 -8.11 20.79
C ALA A 36 11.23 -7.08 21.08
N ILE A 37 11.36 -6.66 22.34
CA ILE A 37 12.38 -5.69 22.76
C ILE A 37 13.77 -6.25 22.51
N ARG A 38 14.03 -7.50 22.91
CA ARG A 38 15.34 -8.14 22.75
C ARG A 38 15.74 -8.30 21.29
N THR A 39 14.79 -8.69 20.44
CA THR A 39 15.00 -8.84 18.99
C THR A 39 15.41 -7.52 18.36
N VAL A 40 14.66 -6.45 18.63
CA VAL A 40 14.95 -5.12 18.10
C VAL A 40 16.26 -4.55 18.63
N ALA A 41 16.55 -4.76 19.92
CA ALA A 41 17.80 -4.32 20.54
C ALA A 41 19.04 -4.99 19.92
N ASN A 42 18.90 -6.22 19.41
CA ASN A 42 19.94 -6.95 18.70
C ASN A 42 20.00 -6.60 17.20
N GLY A 43 19.24 -5.60 16.74
CA GLY A 43 19.17 -5.17 15.34
C GLY A 43 18.28 -6.05 14.45
N GLY A 44 17.52 -6.95 15.03
CA GLY A 44 16.52 -7.74 14.32
C GLY A 44 15.20 -7.00 14.15
N GLU A 45 14.34 -7.54 13.29
CA GLU A 45 12.96 -7.06 13.13
C GLU A 45 11.98 -7.96 13.88
N TYR A 46 10.99 -7.36 14.55
CA TYR A 46 9.94 -8.10 15.23
C TYR A 46 8.55 -7.68 14.73
N LEU A 47 7.72 -8.66 14.39
CA LEU A 47 6.32 -8.44 14.03
C LEU A 47 5.44 -9.45 14.75
N ASP A 48 4.52 -8.94 15.55
CA ASP A 48 3.48 -9.74 16.18
C ASP A 48 2.76 -10.62 15.14
N PRO A 49 2.70 -11.95 15.34
CA PRO A 49 2.05 -12.87 14.40
C PRO A 49 0.61 -12.48 14.05
N ARG A 50 -0.11 -11.82 14.97
CA ARG A 50 -1.51 -11.39 14.81
C ARG A 50 -1.65 -10.23 13.83
N LEU A 51 -0.55 -9.52 13.53
CA LEU A 51 -0.50 -8.45 12.52
C LEU A 51 -0.19 -8.99 11.12
N ARG A 52 0.33 -10.22 10.98
CA ARG A 52 0.66 -10.82 9.67
C ARG A 52 -0.49 -10.87 8.67
N PRO A 53 -1.75 -11.18 9.06
CA PRO A 53 -2.88 -11.16 8.12
C PRO A 53 -3.13 -9.78 7.51
N LEU A 54 -2.84 -8.70 8.24
CA LEU A 54 -2.99 -7.33 7.73
C LEU A 54 -1.97 -7.03 6.62
N LEU A 55 -0.75 -7.57 6.73
CA LEU A 55 0.27 -7.43 5.69
C LEU A 55 -0.02 -8.30 4.46
N ALA A 56 -0.56 -9.50 4.65
CA ALA A 56 -0.85 -10.44 3.57
C ALA A 56 -1.92 -9.92 2.58
N ARG A 57 -2.87 -9.11 3.06
CA ARG A 57 -3.89 -8.47 2.22
C ARG A 57 -3.32 -7.44 1.23
N ASN A 58 -2.08 -7.00 1.44
CA ASN A 58 -1.42 -5.99 0.62
C ASN A 58 -0.32 -6.55 -0.29
N GLY A 59 -0.12 -7.87 -0.36
CA GLY A 59 0.68 -8.54 -1.39
C GLY A 59 2.18 -8.23 -1.47
N ASN A 60 2.69 -7.17 -0.83
CA ASN A 60 4.11 -6.77 -0.87
C ASN A 60 4.56 -5.92 0.34
N GLY A 61 3.79 -5.84 1.43
CA GLY A 61 4.18 -5.09 2.65
C GLY A 61 4.33 -3.56 2.45
N ARG A 62 4.03 -3.04 1.26
CA ARG A 62 3.92 -1.62 0.95
C ARG A 62 2.45 -1.26 0.81
N ALA A 63 2.04 -0.18 1.47
CA ALA A 63 0.71 0.37 1.25
C ALA A 63 0.58 0.82 -0.21
N LYS A 64 -0.48 0.38 -0.87
CA LYS A 64 -0.81 0.89 -2.19
C LYS A 64 -1.16 2.38 -2.06
N LEU A 65 -0.37 3.23 -2.69
CA LEU A 65 -0.63 4.66 -2.80
C LEU A 65 -1.92 4.92 -3.59
N LEU A 66 -2.24 4.02 -4.52
CA LEU A 66 -3.42 4.12 -5.35
C LEU A 66 -4.64 3.47 -4.69
N SER A 67 -5.78 4.13 -4.81
CA SER A 67 -7.07 3.48 -4.55
C SER A 67 -7.29 2.34 -5.54
N PRO A 68 -8.15 1.36 -5.22
CA PRO A 68 -8.47 0.25 -6.13
C PRO A 68 -8.87 0.72 -7.53
N ARG A 69 -9.68 1.79 -7.60
CA ARG A 69 -10.17 2.34 -8.87
C ARG A 69 -9.08 3.03 -9.70
N GLU A 70 -8.17 3.73 -9.04
CA GLU A 70 -7.02 4.33 -9.71
C GLU A 70 -6.08 3.25 -10.27
N GLY A 71 -5.85 2.18 -9.50
CA GLY A 71 -5.06 1.03 -9.94
C GLY A 71 -5.70 0.30 -11.12
N GLU A 72 -7.00 0.02 -11.09
CA GLU A 72 -7.74 -0.56 -12.22
C GLU A 72 -7.57 0.28 -13.50
N ILE A 73 -7.78 1.59 -13.40
CA ILE A 73 -7.69 2.49 -14.54
C ILE A 73 -6.26 2.52 -15.10
N LEU A 74 -5.24 2.67 -14.25
CA LEU A 74 -3.85 2.66 -14.72
C LEU A 74 -3.44 1.29 -15.29
N GLY A 75 -4.02 0.19 -14.78
CA GLY A 75 -3.84 -1.15 -15.34
C GLY A 75 -4.39 -1.26 -16.76
N LEU A 76 -5.59 -0.75 -17.02
CA LEU A 76 -6.14 -0.71 -18.39
C LEU A 76 -5.31 0.16 -19.33
N LEU A 77 -4.82 1.31 -18.84
CA LEU A 77 -3.90 2.15 -19.63
C LEU A 77 -2.57 1.44 -19.91
N CYS A 78 -2.07 0.62 -18.97
CA CYS A 78 -0.88 -0.21 -19.16
C CYS A 78 -1.06 -1.23 -20.30
N GLN A 79 -2.27 -1.75 -20.47
CA GLN A 79 -2.63 -2.65 -21.57
C GLN A 79 -2.80 -1.93 -22.92
N GLY A 80 -2.57 -0.62 -22.98
CA GLY A 80 -2.69 0.19 -24.21
C GLY A 80 -4.11 0.69 -24.49
N LEU A 81 -5.05 0.51 -23.56
CA LEU A 81 -6.42 1.02 -23.72
C LEU A 81 -6.46 2.54 -23.55
N SER A 82 -7.36 3.20 -24.29
CA SER A 82 -7.60 4.62 -24.09
C SER A 82 -8.41 4.89 -22.82
N GLY A 83 -8.42 6.14 -22.36
CA GLY A 83 -9.28 6.54 -21.24
C GLY A 83 -10.77 6.36 -21.55
N GLU A 84 -11.17 6.40 -22.82
CA GLU A 84 -12.56 6.13 -23.24
C GLU A 84 -12.88 4.64 -23.20
N ASP A 85 -11.95 3.78 -23.60
CA ASP A 85 -12.11 2.33 -23.52
C ASP A 85 -12.18 1.88 -22.07
N ALA A 86 -11.32 2.44 -21.22
CA ALA A 86 -11.37 2.22 -19.78
C ALA A 86 -12.71 2.69 -19.18
N ALA A 87 -13.25 3.82 -19.63
CA ALA A 87 -14.56 4.30 -19.19
C ALA A 87 -15.68 3.31 -19.57
N LYS A 88 -15.67 2.79 -20.80
CA LYS A 88 -16.63 1.78 -21.27
C LYS A 88 -16.53 0.47 -20.47
N MET A 89 -15.32 -0.06 -20.30
CA MET A 89 -15.09 -1.32 -19.59
C MET A 89 -15.48 -1.24 -18.11
N LEU A 90 -15.27 -0.08 -17.49
CA LEU A 90 -15.53 0.15 -16.08
C LEU A 90 -16.92 0.74 -15.80
N PHE A 91 -17.76 0.91 -16.84
CA PHE A 91 -19.08 1.53 -16.76
C PHE A 91 -19.06 2.92 -16.11
N LEU A 92 -18.11 3.76 -16.51
CA LEU A 92 -17.91 5.13 -16.03
C LEU A 92 -18.07 6.16 -17.15
N SER A 93 -18.23 7.43 -16.75
CA SER A 93 -18.01 8.54 -17.67
C SER A 93 -16.51 8.75 -17.94
N SER A 94 -16.18 9.25 -19.13
CA SER A 94 -14.81 9.64 -19.49
C SER A 94 -14.25 10.71 -18.56
N GLU A 95 -15.11 11.60 -18.04
CA GLU A 95 -14.73 12.61 -17.06
C GLU A 95 -14.38 12.03 -15.68
N THR A 96 -15.11 11.01 -15.24
CA THR A 96 -14.79 10.27 -14.01
C THR A 96 -13.43 9.60 -14.13
N VAL A 97 -13.16 8.92 -15.26
CA VAL A 97 -11.85 8.32 -15.53
C VAL A 97 -10.75 9.38 -15.54
N ARG A 98 -10.96 10.51 -16.20
CA ARG A 98 -10.01 11.63 -16.23
C ARG A 98 -9.68 12.13 -14.82
N THR A 99 -10.68 12.22 -13.96
CA THR A 99 -10.52 12.64 -12.55
C THR A 99 -9.67 11.63 -11.77
N HIS A 100 -9.95 10.34 -11.89
CA HIS A 100 -9.13 9.30 -11.24
C HIS A 100 -7.70 9.28 -11.75
N VAL A 101 -7.46 9.41 -13.06
CA VAL A 101 -6.11 9.49 -13.62
C VAL A 101 -5.35 10.69 -13.06
N ARG A 102 -5.99 11.85 -12.94
CA ARG A 102 -5.37 13.03 -12.34
C ARG A 102 -5.00 12.81 -10.88
N ASN A 103 -5.89 12.19 -10.09
CA ASN A 103 -5.62 11.90 -8.69
C ASN A 103 -4.48 10.90 -8.53
N ALA A 104 -4.46 9.84 -9.35
CA ALA A 104 -3.37 8.87 -9.39
C ALA A 104 -2.03 9.54 -9.74
N MET A 105 -2.02 10.43 -10.73
CA MET A 105 -0.83 11.22 -11.09
C MET A 105 -0.33 12.05 -9.91
N THR A 106 -1.21 12.76 -9.22
CA THR A 106 -0.84 13.54 -8.03
C THR A 106 -0.24 12.66 -6.94
N LYS A 107 -0.87 11.52 -6.64
CA LYS A 107 -0.40 10.57 -5.61
C LYS A 107 0.95 9.93 -5.96
N LEU A 108 1.19 9.67 -7.23
CA LEU A 108 2.45 9.09 -7.71
C LEU A 108 3.56 10.13 -7.88
N GLY A 109 3.24 11.42 -7.93
CA GLY A 109 4.16 12.49 -8.34
C GLY A 109 4.45 12.48 -9.84
N ALA A 110 3.52 11.97 -10.65
CA ALA A 110 3.69 11.84 -12.08
C ALA A 110 3.30 13.12 -12.84
N THR A 111 4.11 13.47 -13.82
CA THR A 111 3.90 14.63 -14.70
C THR A 111 3.09 14.30 -15.95
N THR A 112 3.08 13.04 -16.38
CA THR A 112 2.31 12.55 -17.53
C THR A 112 1.63 11.23 -17.20
N ARG A 113 0.63 10.84 -18.01
CA ARG A 113 -0.08 9.56 -17.84
C ARG A 113 0.85 8.36 -18.01
N VAL A 114 1.75 8.43 -18.99
CA VAL A 114 2.77 7.39 -19.23
C VAL A 114 3.72 7.29 -18.05
N HIS A 115 4.15 8.43 -17.51
CA HIS A 115 4.97 8.47 -16.29
C HIS A 115 4.23 7.85 -15.09
N ALA A 116 2.91 8.09 -14.96
CA ALA A 116 2.11 7.48 -13.90
C ALA A 116 2.04 5.94 -14.02
N VAL A 117 1.83 5.42 -15.23
CA VAL A 117 1.84 3.96 -15.48
C VAL A 117 3.21 3.36 -15.17
N ALA A 118 4.29 4.00 -15.60
CA ALA A 118 5.65 3.54 -15.31
C ALA A 118 5.95 3.50 -13.80
N LEU A 119 5.57 4.53 -13.05
CA LEU A 119 5.73 4.57 -11.59
C LEU A 119 4.86 3.53 -10.88
N ALA A 120 3.63 3.33 -11.35
CA ALA A 120 2.71 2.35 -10.79
C ALA A 120 3.24 0.91 -10.97
N LEU A 121 3.83 0.59 -12.14
CA LEU A 121 4.51 -0.69 -12.37
C LEU A 121 5.76 -0.84 -11.50
N GLN A 122 6.61 0.18 -11.47
CA GLN A 122 7.85 0.16 -10.68
C GLN A 122 7.60 -0.05 -9.19
N ARG A 123 6.48 0.50 -8.67
CA ARG A 123 6.08 0.41 -7.26
C ARG A 123 5.22 -0.83 -6.95
N GLY A 124 4.83 -1.63 -7.95
CA GLY A 124 3.94 -2.79 -7.77
C GLY A 124 2.49 -2.43 -7.47
N GLU A 125 2.07 -1.20 -7.78
CA GLU A 125 0.68 -0.74 -7.63
C GLU A 125 -0.25 -1.46 -8.62
N ILE A 126 0.26 -1.73 -9.83
CA ILE A 126 -0.39 -2.42 -10.93
C ILE A 126 0.54 -3.50 -11.50
N THR A 127 -0.04 -4.49 -12.18
CA THR A 127 0.68 -5.60 -12.84
C THR A 127 0.48 -5.49 -14.36
N PRO A 128 1.48 -5.85 -15.20
CA PRO A 128 1.36 -5.82 -16.66
C PRO A 128 0.19 -6.66 -17.19
#